data_AF-X1HN25-F1
#
_entry.id   AF-X1HN25-F1
#
_cell.length_a   1.000
_cell.length_b   1.000
_cell.length_c   1.000
_cell.angle_alpha   90.00
_cell.angle_beta   90.00
_cell.angle_gamma   90.00
#
_symmetry.space_group_name_H-M   'P 1'
#
loop_
_entity.id
_entity.type
_entity.pdbx_description
1 polymer ?
#
loop_
_entity_poly.entity_id
_entity_poly.type
_entity_poly.pdbx_seq_one_letter_code
_entity_poly.pdbx_strand_id
1 'polypeptide(L)'
;MQTFISTHSSHITSQSIFNDIKYFFKESVNSVICKNLFDLEKQYGTEDSEKKNFQFLKQYLTLSKSELFFAEKIVFIEGDTERILLPAMMKKIDNENKDTENYSPLLSQNISIVEVGAYSHIFDSFLNFLGIKTLIITDIDLIDSDNKKCRVADGVNTSNASIKYFLKDKDFNNLKGLNQKYCRKKILSG
;
A
#
# COMPACT_ATOMS: atom_id res chain seq x y z
N MET A 1 3.60 17.90 32.48
CA MET A 1 2.75 16.71 32.61
C MET A 1 2.99 15.82 31.40
N GLN A 2 3.21 14.53 31.59
CA GLN A 2 3.42 13.56 30.50
C GLN A 2 2.23 12.59 30.51
N THR A 3 1.56 12.42 29.36
CA THR A 3 0.33 11.63 29.23
C THR A 3 0.50 10.59 28.14
N PHE A 4 0.12 9.34 28.42
CA PHE A 4 0.07 8.26 27.44
C PHE A 4 -1.38 7.90 27.14
N ILE A 5 -1.73 7.82 25.85
CA ILE A 5 -3.06 7.46 25.38
C ILE A 5 -2.91 6.27 24.44
N SER A 6 -3.68 5.21 24.66
CA SER A 6 -3.85 4.12 23.69
C SER A 6 -5.18 4.33 22.97
N THR A 7 -5.23 4.04 21.68
CA THR A 7 -6.43 4.25 20.87
C THR A 7 -6.49 3.32 19.67
N HIS A 8 -7.70 2.88 19.34
CA HIS A 8 -8.04 2.23 18.06
C HIS A 8 -8.74 3.21 17.09
N SER A 9 -8.82 4.49 17.45
CA SER A 9 -9.50 5.51 16.65
C SER A 9 -8.52 6.16 15.67
N SER A 10 -8.83 6.02 14.38
CA SER A 10 -8.19 6.75 13.29
C SER A 10 -8.31 8.26 13.48
N HIS A 11 -9.44 8.74 13.99
CA HIS A 11 -9.67 10.16 14.23
C HIS A 11 -8.69 10.73 15.28
N ILE A 12 -8.55 10.07 16.44
CA ILE A 12 -7.59 10.50 17.47
C ILE A 12 -6.16 10.47 16.94
N THR A 13 -5.82 9.42 16.18
CA THR A 13 -4.49 9.26 15.59
C THR A 13 -4.17 10.37 14.57
N SER A 14 -5.15 10.79 13.77
CA SER A 14 -4.98 11.88 12.79
C SER A 14 -4.72 13.26 13.41
N GLN A 15 -5.24 13.49 14.62
CA GLN A 15 -5.05 14.74 15.37
C GLN A 15 -3.78 14.72 16.25
N SER A 16 -3.08 13.60 16.30
CA SER A 16 -1.87 13.44 17.10
C SER A 16 -0.64 13.95 16.35
N ILE A 17 0.38 14.39 17.09
CA ILE A 17 1.67 14.76 16.51
C ILE A 17 2.32 13.49 15.94
N PHE A 18 2.58 13.48 14.63
CA PHE A 18 3.07 12.30 13.91
C PHE A 18 4.27 11.60 14.58
N ASN A 19 5.25 12.40 15.05
CA ASN A 19 6.49 11.88 15.63
C ASN A 19 6.30 11.26 17.02
N ASP A 20 5.16 11.54 17.67
CA ASP A 20 4.83 11.01 19.01
C ASP A 20 4.08 9.68 18.93
N ILE A 21 3.57 9.31 17.75
CA ILE A 21 2.82 8.08 17.55
C ILE A 21 3.76 6.87 17.71
N LYS A 22 3.35 5.94 18.58
CA LYS A 22 3.97 4.61 18.74
C LYS A 22 3.02 3.56 18.18
N TYR A 23 3.51 2.80 17.21
CA TYR A 23 2.77 1.73 16.57
C TYR A 23 3.16 0.38 17.18
N PHE A 24 2.17 -0.34 17.71
CA PHE A 24 2.36 -1.67 18.28
C PHE A 24 1.90 -2.72 17.28
N PHE A 25 2.81 -3.61 16.89
CA PHE A 25 2.54 -4.69 15.95
C PHE A 25 2.78 -6.04 16.62
N LYS A 26 1.79 -6.94 16.56
CA LYS A 26 1.92 -8.30 17.08
C LYS A 26 2.67 -9.17 16.06
N GLU A 27 3.85 -9.64 16.42
CA GLU A 27 4.68 -10.50 15.58
C GLU A 27 4.36 -11.98 15.81
N SER A 28 4.15 -12.39 17.06
CA SER A 28 3.81 -13.76 17.43
C SER A 28 2.85 -13.80 18.62
N VAL A 29 2.46 -15.01 19.08
CA VAL A 29 1.45 -15.18 20.14
C VAL A 29 1.77 -14.34 21.38
N ASN A 30 3.06 -14.19 21.72
CA ASN A 30 3.56 -13.43 22.88
C ASN A 30 4.66 -12.40 22.54
N SER A 31 4.81 -11.98 21.28
CA SER A 31 5.78 -10.96 20.86
C SER A 31 5.05 -9.74 20.27
N VAL A 32 5.40 -8.56 20.77
CA VAL A 32 4.93 -7.27 20.25
C VAL A 32 6.13 -6.40 19.95
N ILE A 33 6.18 -5.88 18.73
CA ILE A 33 7.17 -4.89 18.31
C ILE A 33 6.54 -3.51 18.45
N CYS A 34 7.22 -2.62 19.16
CA CYS A 34 6.90 -1.20 19.18
C CYS A 34 7.75 -0.48 18.13
N LYS A 35 7.09 0.14 17.16
CA LYS A 35 7.72 0.93 16.09
C LYS A 35 7.39 2.40 16.29
N ASN A 36 8.40 3.24 16.21
CA ASN A 36 8.25 4.68 16.40
C ASN A 36 8.15 5.37 15.03
N LEU A 37 7.10 6.17 14.80
CA LEU A 37 6.93 6.90 13.54
C LEU A 37 8.03 7.94 13.32
N PHE A 38 8.70 8.39 14.38
CA PHE A 38 9.91 9.20 14.23
C PHE A 38 11.03 8.45 13.48
N ASP A 39 11.15 7.13 13.66
CA ASP A 39 12.18 6.35 12.98
C ASP A 39 11.79 6.04 11.52
N LEU A 40 10.51 6.15 11.17
CA LEU A 40 10.06 6.07 9.79
C LEU A 40 10.64 7.21 8.94
N GLU A 41 10.71 8.42 9.48
CA GLU A 41 11.30 9.58 8.78
C GLU A 41 12.74 9.28 8.33
N LYS A 42 13.51 8.58 9.17
CA LYS A 42 14.91 8.19 8.86
C LYS A 42 15.02 7.11 7.78
N GLN A 43 13.95 6.37 7.49
CA GLN A 43 13.92 5.39 6.40
C GLN A 43 13.74 6.06 5.04
N TYR A 44 13.28 7.30 5.02
CA TYR A 44 13.37 8.17 3.86
C TYR A 44 14.74 8.87 3.92
N GLY A 45 15.48 8.87 2.81
CA GLY A 45 16.81 9.45 2.82
C GLY A 45 16.79 10.98 2.90
N THR A 46 17.99 11.58 2.83
CA THR A 46 18.19 13.01 3.12
C THR A 46 18.05 13.91 1.90
N GLU A 47 17.87 13.33 0.71
CA GLU A 47 17.69 14.07 -0.53
C GLU A 47 16.37 14.84 -0.54
N ASP A 48 16.32 15.95 -1.27
CA ASP A 48 15.13 16.81 -1.31
C ASP A 48 13.91 16.09 -1.93
N SER A 49 14.14 15.18 -2.87
CA SER A 49 13.12 14.32 -3.48
C SER A 49 12.51 13.37 -2.44
N GLU A 50 13.33 12.74 -1.61
CA GLU A 50 12.92 11.79 -0.58
C GLU A 50 12.20 12.48 0.58
N LYS A 51 12.66 13.67 0.98
CA LYS A 51 11.96 14.51 1.95
C LYS A 51 10.57 14.92 1.48
N LYS A 52 10.41 15.27 0.19
CA LYS A 52 9.10 15.56 -0.40
C LYS A 52 8.19 14.33 -0.38
N ASN A 53 8.74 13.15 -0.68
CA ASN A 53 8.01 11.89 -0.58
C ASN A 53 7.52 11.61 0.85
N PHE A 54 8.39 11.79 1.85
CA PHE A 54 7.99 11.66 3.26
C PHE A 54 6.94 12.70 3.67
N GLN A 55 7.09 13.95 3.23
CA GLN A 55 6.13 15.00 3.52
C GLN A 55 4.75 14.69 2.92
N PHE A 56 4.71 14.17 1.69
CA PHE A 56 3.49 13.69 1.05
C PHE A 56 2.84 12.55 1.85
N LEU A 57 3.62 11.54 2.23
CA LEU A 57 3.14 10.43 3.07
C LEU A 57 2.56 10.95 4.39
N LYS A 58 3.31 11.82 5.10
CA LYS A 58 2.90 12.39 6.38
C LYS A 58 1.59 13.14 6.23
N GLN A 59 1.48 14.00 5.23
CA GLN A 59 0.25 14.73 4.94
C GLN A 59 -0.91 13.79 4.62
N TYR A 60 -0.65 12.72 3.86
CA TYR A 60 -1.65 11.72 3.50
C TYR A 60 -2.21 10.99 4.72
N LEU A 61 -1.32 10.52 5.62
CA LEU A 61 -1.68 9.83 6.86
C LEU A 61 -2.40 10.75 7.85
N THR A 62 -2.01 12.01 7.94
CA THR A 62 -2.64 13.00 8.82
C THR A 62 -4.01 13.43 8.31
N LEU A 63 -4.17 13.72 7.02
CA LEU A 63 -5.41 14.32 6.50
C LEU A 63 -6.48 13.29 6.15
N SER A 64 -6.09 12.12 5.65
CA SER A 64 -7.02 11.30 4.87
C SER A 64 -7.10 9.83 5.28
N LYS A 65 -6.00 9.24 5.81
CA LYS A 65 -5.90 7.77 5.93
C LYS A 65 -5.11 7.28 7.15
N SER A 66 -5.39 7.83 8.33
CA SER A 66 -4.92 7.22 9.60
C SER A 66 -5.53 5.83 9.86
N GLU A 67 -6.56 5.45 9.11
CA GLU A 67 -7.10 4.08 9.06
C GLU A 67 -6.04 3.03 8.68
N LEU A 68 -5.01 3.42 7.90
CA LEU A 68 -3.92 2.51 7.50
C LEU A 68 -3.16 1.92 8.69
N PHE A 69 -3.11 2.60 9.84
CA PHE A 69 -2.49 2.06 11.06
C PHE A 69 -3.28 0.90 11.66
N PHE A 70 -4.58 0.78 11.35
CA PHE A 70 -5.47 -0.21 11.94
C PHE A 70 -5.88 -1.32 10.97
N ALA A 71 -5.46 -1.24 9.70
CA ALA A 71 -5.81 -2.22 8.67
C ALA A 71 -5.06 -3.56 8.87
N GLU A 72 -5.73 -4.68 8.58
CA GLU A 72 -5.05 -5.98 8.52
C GLU A 72 -4.44 -6.26 7.14
N LYS A 73 -5.05 -5.68 6.10
CA LYS A 73 -4.64 -5.80 4.70
C LYS A 73 -4.89 -4.47 4.01
N ILE A 74 -4.03 -4.14 3.06
CA ILE A 74 -4.13 -2.88 2.31
C ILE A 74 -4.23 -3.21 0.82
N VAL A 75 -5.15 -2.53 0.13
CA VAL A 75 -5.24 -2.56 -1.33
C VAL A 75 -5.05 -1.14 -1.84
N PHE A 76 -3.94 -0.92 -2.54
CA PHE A 76 -3.66 0.32 -3.24
C PHE A 76 -4.21 0.27 -4.65
N ILE A 77 -4.91 1.33 -5.03
CA ILE A 77 -5.55 1.48 -6.32
C ILE A 77 -5.14 2.79 -6.99
N GLU A 78 -5.29 2.82 -8.31
CA GLU A 78 -4.95 3.98 -9.12
C GLU A 78 -6.01 5.09 -9.06
N GLY A 79 -7.30 4.77 -9.08
CA GLY A 79 -8.35 5.80 -9.10
C GLY A 79 -9.70 5.41 -8.51
N ASP A 80 -10.66 6.32 -8.65
CA ASP A 80 -12.02 6.18 -8.14
C ASP A 80 -12.79 4.98 -8.72
N THR A 81 -12.49 4.58 -9.96
CA THR A 81 -13.16 3.46 -10.62
C THR A 81 -12.98 2.17 -9.82
N GLU A 82 -11.74 1.84 -9.48
CA GLU A 82 -11.41 0.66 -8.69
C GLU A 82 -11.97 0.78 -7.27
N ARG A 83 -12.02 1.99 -6.72
CA ARG A 83 -12.54 2.27 -5.38
C ARG A 83 -14.00 1.84 -5.25
N ILE A 84 -14.79 2.01 -6.30
CA ILE A 84 -16.19 1.62 -6.37
C ILE A 84 -16.32 0.13 -6.76
N LEU A 85 -15.52 -0.31 -7.72
CA LEU A 85 -15.65 -1.64 -8.32
C LEU A 85 -15.14 -2.78 -7.41
N LEU A 86 -14.03 -2.58 -6.70
CA LEU A 86 -13.42 -3.62 -5.86
C LEU A 86 -14.34 -4.09 -4.73
N PRO A 87 -14.99 -3.22 -3.93
CA PRO A 87 -15.94 -3.68 -2.92
C PRO A 87 -17.10 -4.49 -3.52
N ALA A 88 -17.58 -4.12 -4.70
CA ALA A 88 -18.65 -4.85 -5.39
C ALA A 88 -18.18 -6.24 -5.85
N MET A 89 -16.97 -6.35 -6.38
CA MET A 89 -16.35 -7.62 -6.75
C MET A 89 -16.11 -8.51 -5.52
N MET A 90 -15.57 -7.95 -4.44
CA MET A 90 -15.39 -8.67 -3.16
C MET A 90 -16.72 -9.20 -2.64
N LYS A 91 -17.78 -8.38 -2.65
CA LYS A 91 -19.14 -8.80 -2.26
C LYS A 91 -19.66 -9.94 -3.12
N LYS A 92 -19.41 -9.90 -4.44
CA LYS A 92 -19.82 -10.95 -5.36
C LYS A 92 -19.13 -12.27 -5.03
N ILE A 93 -17.80 -12.24 -4.87
CA ILE A 93 -17.00 -13.42 -4.49
C ILE A 93 -17.45 -13.96 -3.13
N ASP A 94 -17.69 -13.08 -2.15
CA ASP A 94 -18.18 -13.47 -0.84
C ASP A 94 -19.54 -14.18 -0.93
N ASN A 95 -20.45 -13.71 -1.80
CA ASN A 95 -21.73 -14.36 -2.02
C ASN A 95 -21.60 -15.72 -2.71
N GLU A 96 -20.69 -15.86 -3.68
CA GLU A 96 -20.45 -17.11 -4.41
C GLU A 96 -19.83 -18.20 -3.51
N ASN A 97 -19.07 -17.81 -2.50
CA ASN A 97 -18.38 -18.72 -1.58
C ASN A 97 -19.05 -18.85 -0.21
N LYS A 98 -20.30 -18.37 -0.05
CA LYS A 98 -21.05 -18.39 1.23
C LYS A 98 -21.13 -19.77 1.87
N ASP A 99 -21.34 -20.80 1.07
CA ASP A 99 -21.51 -22.18 1.54
C ASP A 99 -20.20 -22.98 1.55
N THR A 100 -19.05 -22.34 1.28
CA THR A 100 -17.74 -23.00 1.27
C THR A 100 -17.22 -23.11 2.70
N GLU A 101 -16.95 -24.34 3.15
CA GLU A 101 -16.35 -24.58 4.46
C GLU A 101 -14.99 -23.87 4.60
N ASN A 102 -14.75 -23.26 5.76
CA ASN A 102 -13.54 -22.49 6.08
C ASN A 102 -13.31 -21.24 5.20
N TYR A 103 -14.32 -20.76 4.47
CA TYR A 103 -14.21 -19.49 3.75
C TYR A 103 -14.35 -18.29 4.70
N SER A 104 -13.38 -17.36 4.65
CA SER A 104 -13.45 -16.09 5.37
C SER A 104 -13.82 -14.97 4.40
N PRO A 105 -15.00 -14.35 4.54
CA PRO A 105 -15.44 -13.28 3.64
C PRO A 105 -14.43 -12.12 3.58
N LEU A 106 -14.09 -11.67 2.37
CA LEU A 106 -13.13 -10.60 2.12
C LEU A 106 -13.57 -9.29 2.79
N LEU A 107 -14.86 -8.98 2.76
CA LEU A 107 -15.40 -7.77 3.39
C LEU A 107 -15.34 -7.80 4.93
N SER A 108 -15.09 -8.96 5.55
CA SER A 108 -14.98 -9.11 7.00
C SER A 108 -13.53 -9.00 7.52
N GLN A 109 -12.54 -8.94 6.62
CA GLN A 109 -11.12 -9.08 6.92
C GLN A 109 -10.38 -7.74 7.14
N ASN A 110 -11.09 -6.67 7.54
CA ASN A 110 -10.54 -5.34 7.81
C ASN A 110 -9.53 -4.86 6.74
N ILE A 111 -9.96 -4.92 5.48
CA ILE A 111 -9.17 -4.54 4.31
C ILE A 111 -9.37 -3.05 4.05
N SER A 112 -8.29 -2.27 4.09
CA SER A 112 -8.34 -0.85 3.74
C SER A 112 -8.02 -0.66 2.26
N ILE A 113 -8.97 -0.09 1.50
CA ILE A 113 -8.81 0.24 0.08
C ILE A 113 -8.45 1.72 -0.03
N VAL A 114 -7.31 2.01 -0.65
CA VAL A 114 -6.69 3.33 -0.59
C VAL A 114 -6.22 3.75 -1.98
N GLU A 115 -6.72 4.90 -2.44
CA GLU A 115 -6.35 5.51 -3.71
C GLU A 115 -5.03 6.28 -3.56
N VAL A 116 -4.01 5.82 -4.29
CA VAL A 116 -2.66 6.38 -4.26
C VAL A 116 -2.16 6.78 -5.66
N GLY A 117 -2.93 6.48 -6.71
CA GLY A 117 -2.52 6.74 -8.09
C GLY A 117 -1.25 5.99 -8.49
N ALA A 118 -0.50 6.57 -9.43
CA ALA A 118 0.80 6.07 -9.85
C ALA A 118 1.93 6.31 -8.81
N TYR A 119 1.61 6.76 -7.59
CA TYR A 119 2.57 7.12 -6.54
C TYR A 119 2.73 6.07 -5.43
N SER A 120 2.22 4.85 -5.62
CA SER A 120 2.33 3.76 -4.63
C SER A 120 3.77 3.46 -4.17
N HIS A 121 4.79 3.73 -5.00
CA HIS A 121 6.20 3.59 -4.64
C HIS A 121 6.63 4.46 -3.44
N ILE A 122 6.00 5.63 -3.23
CA ILE A 122 6.29 6.51 -2.10
C ILE A 122 5.97 5.82 -0.76
N PHE A 123 5.00 4.91 -0.77
CA PHE A 123 4.53 4.20 0.40
C PHE A 123 5.34 2.93 0.70
N ASP A 124 6.30 2.51 -0.13
CA ASP A 124 7.03 1.24 0.09
C ASP A 124 7.72 1.19 1.45
N SER A 125 8.48 2.24 1.82
CA SER A 125 9.13 2.32 3.15
C SER A 125 8.10 2.27 4.29
N PHE A 126 6.96 2.95 4.14
CA PHE A 126 5.87 2.91 5.11
C PHE A 126 5.22 1.53 5.24
N LEU A 127 4.94 0.86 4.13
CA LEU A 127 4.35 -0.49 4.14
C LEU A 127 5.31 -1.50 4.77
N ASN A 128 6.60 -1.42 4.44
CA ASN A 128 7.64 -2.22 5.08
C ASN A 128 7.73 -1.91 6.58
N PHE A 129 7.62 -0.64 6.96
CA PHE A 129 7.58 -0.23 8.36
C PHE A 129 6.38 -0.81 9.09
N LEU A 130 5.17 -0.80 8.54
CA LEU A 130 4.01 -1.39 9.21
C LEU A 130 4.11 -2.93 9.25
N GLY A 131 4.58 -3.56 8.17
CA GLY A 131 4.62 -5.02 8.04
C GLY A 131 3.27 -5.63 7.65
N ILE A 132 2.37 -4.82 7.07
CA ILE A 132 1.03 -5.25 6.66
C ILE A 132 1.08 -5.84 5.24
N LYS A 133 0.19 -6.82 4.97
CA LYS A 133 0.04 -7.40 3.63
C LYS A 133 -0.60 -6.37 2.70
N THR A 134 0.10 -6.02 1.62
CA THR A 134 -0.37 -5.04 0.65
C THR A 134 -0.48 -5.62 -0.76
N LEU A 135 -1.58 -5.28 -1.44
CA LEU A 135 -1.81 -5.50 -2.86
C LEU A 135 -1.83 -4.14 -3.57
N ILE A 136 -1.15 -4.02 -4.72
CA ILE A 136 -1.17 -2.81 -5.55
C ILE A 136 -1.82 -3.17 -6.88
N ILE A 137 -2.85 -2.43 -7.27
CA ILE A 137 -3.56 -2.54 -8.54
C ILE A 137 -3.38 -1.21 -9.27
N THR A 138 -2.76 -1.25 -10.44
CA THR A 138 -2.43 -0.07 -11.23
C THR A 138 -2.35 -0.44 -12.71
N ASP A 139 -2.66 0.52 -13.56
CA ASP A 139 -2.57 0.44 -15.01
C ASP A 139 -1.11 0.48 -15.46
N ILE A 140 -0.86 -0.21 -16.57
CA ILE A 140 0.49 -0.32 -17.14
C ILE A 140 0.93 1.01 -17.77
N ASP A 141 0.00 1.84 -18.23
CA ASP A 141 0.30 3.19 -18.75
C ASP A 141 1.42 3.17 -19.82
N LEU A 142 1.13 2.47 -20.93
CA LEU A 142 2.11 2.13 -21.96
C LEU A 142 2.47 3.34 -22.84
N ILE A 143 3.77 3.49 -23.11
CA ILE A 143 4.32 4.55 -23.96
C ILE A 143 5.13 3.99 -25.15
N ASP A 144 5.07 4.70 -26.27
CA ASP A 144 5.83 4.41 -27.49
C ASP A 144 7.27 4.94 -27.39
N SER A 145 8.03 4.79 -28.49
CA SER A 145 9.40 5.30 -28.60
C SER A 145 9.51 6.82 -28.47
N ASP A 146 8.42 7.55 -28.71
CA ASP A 146 8.34 9.01 -28.62
C ASP A 146 7.85 9.46 -27.23
N ASN A 147 7.74 8.55 -26.27
CA ASN A 147 7.19 8.76 -24.93
C ASN A 147 5.71 9.22 -24.90
N LYS A 148 4.93 8.90 -25.93
CA LYS A 148 3.49 9.18 -25.98
C LYS A 148 2.69 7.97 -25.57
N LYS A 149 1.52 8.20 -24.96
CA LYS A 149 0.58 7.11 -24.61
C LYS A 149 0.18 6.35 -25.87
N CYS A 150 0.30 5.03 -25.83
CA CYS A 150 0.13 4.19 -27.01
C CYS A 150 -0.69 2.92 -26.69
N ARG A 151 -1.02 2.16 -27.74
CA ARG A 151 -1.69 0.87 -27.61
C ARG A 151 -0.73 -0.18 -27.08
N VAL A 152 -1.27 -1.25 -26.48
CA VAL A 152 -0.47 -2.33 -25.89
C VAL A 152 0.48 -2.99 -26.88
N ALA A 153 0.06 -3.13 -28.13
CA ALA A 153 0.87 -3.70 -29.21
C ALA A 153 2.14 -2.88 -29.47
N ASP A 154 2.02 -1.55 -29.49
CA ASP A 154 3.07 -0.61 -29.89
C ASP A 154 3.92 -0.14 -28.71
N GLY A 155 3.51 -0.45 -27.47
CA GLY A 155 4.22 -0.04 -26.26
C GLY A 155 5.64 -0.60 -26.20
N VAL A 156 6.58 0.28 -25.85
CA VAL A 156 8.01 -0.04 -25.66
C VAL A 156 8.42 0.15 -24.19
N ASN A 157 7.75 1.04 -23.47
CA ASN A 157 7.98 1.29 -22.05
C ASN A 157 6.68 1.65 -21.32
N THR A 158 6.75 1.87 -20.01
CA THR A 158 5.64 2.38 -19.18
C THR A 158 5.95 3.81 -18.71
N SER A 159 4.94 4.67 -18.53
CA SER A 159 5.09 5.95 -17.82
C SER A 159 4.88 5.83 -16.31
N ASN A 160 4.37 4.69 -15.83
CA ASN A 160 4.01 4.49 -14.42
C ASN A 160 5.27 4.33 -13.54
N ALA A 161 5.51 5.33 -12.69
CA ALA A 161 6.66 5.36 -11.78
C ALA A 161 6.65 4.21 -10.76
N SER A 162 5.47 3.76 -10.33
CA SER A 162 5.35 2.65 -9.38
C SER A 162 5.74 1.32 -10.00
N ILE A 163 5.27 1.04 -11.23
CA ILE A 163 5.67 -0.19 -11.95
C ILE A 163 7.17 -0.20 -12.18
N LYS A 164 7.74 0.93 -12.65
CA LYS A 164 9.19 1.08 -12.79
C LYS A 164 9.91 0.81 -11.49
N TYR A 165 9.38 1.28 -10.35
CA TYR A 165 10.02 1.13 -9.06
C TYR A 165 9.99 -0.31 -8.52
N PHE A 166 8.83 -0.97 -8.59
CA PHE A 166 8.65 -2.31 -8.03
C PHE A 166 9.17 -3.43 -8.94
N LEU A 167 9.27 -3.18 -10.26
CA LEU A 167 9.69 -4.15 -11.27
C LEU A 167 11.00 -3.75 -11.98
N LYS A 168 11.87 -2.96 -11.32
CA LYS A 168 13.19 -2.53 -11.85
C LYS A 168 14.01 -3.68 -12.44
N ASP A 169 13.85 -4.87 -11.87
CA ASP A 169 14.65 -6.06 -12.22
C ASP A 169 14.13 -6.81 -13.45
N LYS A 170 13.14 -6.28 -14.18
CA LYS A 170 12.56 -6.94 -15.34
C LYS A 170 12.56 -6.08 -16.59
N ASP A 171 12.98 -6.71 -17.68
CA ASP A 171 12.76 -6.19 -19.02
C ASP A 171 11.27 -6.07 -19.33
N PHE A 172 10.91 -4.97 -19.99
CA PHE A 172 9.55 -4.63 -20.35
C PHE A 172 8.84 -5.71 -21.20
N ASN A 173 9.58 -6.43 -22.04
CA ASN A 173 9.04 -7.56 -22.80
C ASN A 173 8.54 -8.69 -21.90
N ASN A 174 9.19 -8.90 -20.74
CA ASN A 174 8.77 -9.86 -19.73
C ASN A 174 7.59 -9.36 -18.89
N LEU A 175 7.29 -8.05 -18.91
CA LEU A 175 6.09 -7.48 -18.29
C LEU A 175 4.83 -7.78 -19.11
N LYS A 176 4.92 -7.79 -20.44
CA LYS A 176 3.77 -8.13 -21.32
C LYS A 176 3.32 -9.58 -21.16
N GLY A 177 4.22 -10.47 -20.75
CA GLY A 177 3.98 -11.92 -20.61
C GLY A 177 3.89 -12.43 -19.16
N LEU A 178 3.56 -11.59 -18.18
CA LEU A 178 3.51 -12.02 -16.77
C LEU A 178 2.38 -13.05 -16.56
N ASN A 179 2.73 -14.33 -16.59
CA ASN A 179 1.85 -15.41 -16.15
C ASN A 179 1.70 -15.38 -14.62
N GLN A 180 0.61 -14.74 -14.17
CA GLN A 180 -0.13 -14.91 -12.92
C GLN A 180 0.60 -15.52 -11.70
N LYS A 181 1.64 -14.85 -11.16
CA LYS A 181 1.90 -14.64 -9.72
C LYS A 181 3.27 -14.00 -9.52
N TYR A 182 3.28 -12.69 -9.33
CA TYR A 182 4.40 -12.02 -8.67
C TYR A 182 3.90 -11.44 -7.35
N CYS A 183 3.79 -12.30 -6.34
CA CYS A 183 3.92 -11.82 -4.97
C CYS A 183 5.41 -11.58 -4.75
N ARG A 184 5.81 -10.33 -4.49
CA ARG A 184 7.07 -10.11 -3.78
C ARG A 184 6.87 -10.72 -2.39
N LYS A 185 7.15 -12.02 -2.23
CA LYS A 185 7.43 -12.60 -0.92
C LYS A 185 8.77 -11.99 -0.49
N LYS A 186 8.73 -10.73 -0.03
CA LYS A 186 9.65 -10.36 1.03
C LYS A 186 9.23 -11.26 2.17
N ILE A 187 9.93 -12.39 2.27
CA ILE A 187 9.93 -13.19 3.49
C ILE A 187 10.34 -12.15 4.54
N LEU A 188 9.38 -11.71 5.36
CA LEU A 188 9.72 -11.19 6.66
C LEU A 188 10.36 -12.40 7.35
N SER A 189 11.67 -12.52 7.17
CA SER A 189 12.51 -13.41 7.94
C SER A 189 12.64 -12.73 9.30
N GLY A 190 11.82 -13.20 10.23
CA GLY A 190 11.65 -12.73 11.59
C GLY A 190 10.43 -13.39 12.16
#